data_AF-A0A355D881-F1
#
_entry.id   AF-A0A355D881-F1
#
_cell.length_a   1.000
_cell.length_b   1.000
_cell.length_c   1.000
_cell.angle_alpha   90.00
_cell.angle_beta   90.00
_cell.angle_gamma   90.00
#
_symmetry.space_group_name_H-M   'P 1'
#
loop_
_entity.id
_entity.type
_entity.pdbx_description
1 polymer ?
#
loop_
_entity_poly.entity_id
_entity_poly.type
_entity_poly.pdbx_seq_one_letter_code
_entity_poly.pdbx_strand_id
1 'polypeptide(L)'
;MLWIQRPEKISIAIISPSGEIAEPVQPELVGTEFEQVNLILESSVINIAFTSAEFASGNDSVYITITNPKDGLWQLRLKGDYIVNGVYNMWLPQRPLLQLTTRVINPSPYTTLQAPAHARKSITT
;
A
#
# COMPACT_ATOMS: atom_id res chain seq x y z
N MET A 1 3.87 -0.97 1.10
CA MET A 1 3.71 -1.57 -0.24
C MET A 1 2.42 -2.38 -0.23
N LEU A 2 1.56 -2.15 -1.21
CA LEU A 2 0.38 -2.95 -1.49
C LEU A 2 0.62 -3.66 -2.82
N TRP A 3 0.55 -4.98 -2.82
CA TRP A 3 0.73 -5.80 -4.01
C TRP A 3 -0.60 -6.41 -4.41
N ILE A 4 -0.88 -6.36 -5.71
CA ILE A 4 -2.14 -6.77 -6.31
C ILE A 4 -1.83 -7.72 -7.46
N GLN A 5 -2.48 -8.88 -7.46
CA GLN A 5 -2.30 -9.84 -8.52
C GLN A 5 -3.12 -9.44 -9.76
N ARG A 6 -2.49 -9.33 -10.93
CA ARG A 6 -3.25 -9.16 -12.17
C ARG A 6 -4.17 -10.37 -12.43
N PRO A 7 -5.36 -10.19 -13.03
CA PRO A 7 -5.86 -8.97 -13.69
C PRO A 7 -6.71 -8.05 -12.81
N GLU A 8 -6.52 -8.05 -11.48
CA GLU A 8 -7.36 -7.27 -10.58
C GLU A 8 -7.14 -5.76 -10.71
N LYS A 9 -8.24 -4.99 -10.64
CA LYS A 9 -8.24 -3.53 -10.59
C LYS A 9 -8.89 -3.07 -9.30
N ILE A 10 -8.18 -2.24 -8.55
CA ILE A 10 -8.66 -1.67 -7.31
C ILE A 10 -8.45 -0.16 -7.28
N SER A 11 -9.41 0.54 -6.67
CA SER A 11 -9.32 1.93 -6.24
C SER A 11 -8.91 2.00 -4.77
N ILE A 12 -8.13 3.01 -4.41
CA ILE A 12 -7.62 3.19 -3.05
C ILE A 12 -8.07 4.55 -2.52
N ALA A 13 -8.75 4.57 -1.38
CA ALA A 13 -9.04 5.78 -0.63
C ALA A 13 -8.34 5.73 0.74
N ILE A 14 -7.86 6.88 1.20
CA ILE A 14 -7.18 6.99 2.50
C ILE A 14 -7.96 7.97 3.37
N ILE A 15 -8.21 7.57 4.61
CA ILE A 15 -8.91 8.39 5.59
C ILE A 15 -7.95 8.67 6.74
N SER A 16 -7.79 9.96 7.00
CA SER A 16 -6.98 10.46 8.11
C SER A 16 -7.68 10.27 9.47
N PRO A 17 -6.94 10.29 10.58
CA PRO A 17 -7.49 10.27 11.93
C PRO A 17 -8.55 11.34 12.21
N SER A 18 -8.41 12.53 11.61
CA SER A 18 -9.39 13.63 11.68
C SER A 18 -10.64 13.42 10.83
N GLY A 19 -10.65 12.43 9.94
CA GLY A 19 -11.78 12.10 9.07
C GLY A 19 -11.71 12.73 7.67
N GLU A 20 -10.65 13.47 7.34
CA GLU A 20 -10.40 13.93 5.97
C GLU A 20 -10.16 12.72 5.05
N ILE A 21 -10.86 12.70 3.91
CA ILE A 21 -10.83 11.61 2.94
C ILE A 21 -10.03 12.07 1.73
N ALA A 22 -8.93 11.38 1.44
CA ALA A 22 -8.32 11.42 0.12
C ALA A 22 -9.19 10.62 -0.84
N GLU A 23 -9.66 11.28 -1.91
CA GLU A 23 -10.53 10.70 -2.93
C GLU A 23 -9.92 9.40 -3.51
N PRO A 24 -10.77 8.48 -3.99
CA PRO A 24 -10.30 7.21 -4.50
C PRO A 24 -9.39 7.42 -5.72
N VAL A 25 -8.15 7.02 -5.57
CA VAL A 25 -7.18 7.04 -6.66
C VAL A 25 -7.27 5.74 -7.45
N GLN A 26 -7.40 5.86 -8.76
CA GLN A 26 -7.44 4.74 -9.70
C GLN A 26 -6.15 4.70 -10.50
N PRO A 27 -5.53 3.53 -10.69
CA PRO A 27 -4.42 3.40 -11.63
C PRO A 27 -4.92 3.57 -13.07
N GLU A 28 -4.44 4.59 -13.78
CA GLU A 28 -4.50 4.65 -15.24
C GLU A 28 -3.57 3.59 -15.85
N LEU A 29 -3.97 3.06 -16.99
CA LEU A 29 -3.38 1.85 -17.59
C LEU A 29 -1.96 2.06 -18.16
N VAL A 30 -1.32 3.20 -17.96
CA VAL A 30 -0.08 3.60 -18.65
C VAL A 30 1.00 4.07 -17.66
N GLY A 31 1.93 3.18 -17.35
CA GLY A 31 3.22 3.53 -16.76
C GLY A 31 3.27 3.60 -15.23
N THR A 32 4.17 4.46 -14.73
CA THR A 32 4.32 4.78 -13.31
C THR A 32 3.60 6.09 -13.04
N GLU A 33 2.55 6.03 -12.24
CA GLU A 33 1.78 7.22 -11.86
C GLU A 33 2.10 7.64 -10.45
N PHE A 34 2.15 8.94 -10.24
CA PHE A 34 2.38 9.56 -8.95
C PHE A 34 1.23 10.51 -8.66
N GLU A 35 0.45 10.19 -7.65
CA GLU A 35 -0.57 11.10 -7.13
C GLU A 35 -0.16 11.63 -5.77
N GLN A 36 -0.22 12.95 -5.62
CA GLN A 36 0.02 13.62 -4.35
C GLN A 36 -1.28 14.25 -3.86
N VAL A 37 -1.70 13.86 -2.66
CA VAL A 37 -2.87 14.42 -1.98
C VAL A 37 -2.42 15.14 -0.72
N ASN A 38 -2.75 16.42 -0.61
CA ASN A 38 -2.45 17.24 0.57
C ASN A 38 -3.68 17.25 1.49
N LEU A 39 -3.52 16.78 2.71
CA LEU A 39 -4.54 16.85 3.75
C LEU A 39 -4.42 18.19 4.48
N ILE A 40 -5.43 19.06 4.32
CA ILE A 40 -5.38 20.44 4.81
C ILE A 40 -5.54 20.47 6.33
N LEU A 41 -6.40 19.61 6.88
CA LEU A 41 -6.70 19.61 8.32
C LEU A 41 -5.52 19.10 9.14
N GLU A 42 -4.80 18.11 8.63
CA GLU A 42 -3.67 17.49 9.34
C GLU A 42 -2.30 18.04 8.93
N SER A 43 -2.23 18.83 7.85
CA SER A 43 -0.97 19.27 7.24
C SER A 43 -0.04 18.08 6.93
N SER A 44 -0.65 16.98 6.48
CA SER A 44 0.04 15.75 6.07
C SER A 44 -0.03 15.63 4.55
N VAL A 45 1.01 15.06 3.94
CA VAL A 45 1.06 14.85 2.49
C VAL A 45 1.09 13.36 2.20
N ILE A 46 0.14 12.88 1.44
CA ILE A 46 0.06 11.50 0.97
C ILE A 46 0.60 11.45 -0.45
N ASN A 47 1.57 10.58 -0.68
CA ASN A 47 2.09 10.26 -2.00
C ASN A 47 1.74 8.82 -2.34
N ILE A 48 1.06 8.61 -3.45
CA ILE A 48 0.65 7.30 -3.95
C ILE A 48 1.35 7.09 -5.28
N ALA A 49 2.22 6.09 -5.34
CA ALA A 49 2.92 5.71 -6.55
C ALA A 49 2.42 4.35 -7.04
N PHE A 50 1.82 4.31 -8.22
CA PHE A 50 1.45 3.09 -8.91
C PHE A 50 2.61 2.65 -9.78
N THR A 51 3.08 1.43 -9.61
CA THR A 51 4.02 0.81 -10.54
C THR A 51 3.32 -0.33 -11.25
N SER A 52 2.98 -0.06 -12.51
CA SER A 52 2.41 -1.04 -13.42
C SER A 52 3.55 -1.89 -13.99
N ALA A 53 3.45 -3.21 -13.86
CA ALA A 53 4.46 -4.18 -14.30
C ALA A 53 5.77 -4.15 -13.50
N GLU A 54 5.71 -4.61 -12.25
CA GLU A 54 6.91 -4.93 -11.49
C GLU A 54 7.78 -5.94 -12.28
N PHE A 55 9.02 -5.56 -12.58
CA PHE A 55 9.93 -6.20 -13.56
C PHE A 55 10.05 -7.72 -13.45
N ALA A 56 9.83 -8.27 -12.25
CA ALA A 56 9.95 -9.69 -11.95
C ALA A 56 8.68 -10.52 -12.19
N SER A 57 7.49 -9.92 -12.08
CA SER A 57 6.22 -10.67 -12.05
C SER A 57 5.13 -10.14 -12.98
N GLY A 58 5.27 -8.92 -13.49
CA GLY A 58 4.26 -8.27 -14.32
C GLY A 58 2.99 -7.88 -13.55
N ASN A 59 3.00 -7.99 -12.22
CA ASN A 59 1.91 -7.55 -11.33
C ASN A 59 2.00 -6.06 -11.01
N ASP A 60 0.93 -5.54 -10.40
CA ASP A 60 0.83 -4.14 -10.03
C ASP A 60 1.13 -3.98 -8.54
N SER A 61 1.99 -3.01 -8.25
CA SER A 61 2.39 -2.66 -6.89
C SER A 61 2.09 -1.19 -6.64
N VAL A 62 1.60 -0.88 -5.44
CA VAL A 62 1.28 0.48 -5.02
C VAL A 62 2.11 0.83 -3.79
N TYR A 63 2.80 1.96 -3.86
CA TYR A 63 3.57 2.51 -2.77
C TYR A 63 2.86 3.74 -2.22
N ILE A 64 2.46 3.66 -0.95
CA ILE A 64 1.79 4.75 -0.25
C ILE A 64 2.77 5.28 0.79
N THR A 65 3.09 6.57 0.70
CA THR A 65 3.99 7.27 1.62
C THR A 65 3.26 8.45 2.22
N ILE A 66 3.19 8.50 3.56
CA ILE A 66 2.56 9.61 4.29
C ILE A 66 3.68 10.41 4.95
N THR A 67 3.84 11.67 4.55
CA THR A 67 4.79 12.61 5.12
C THR A 67 4.10 13.42 6.22
N ASN A 68 4.77 13.56 7.37
CA ASN A 68 4.24 14.21 8.57
C ASN A 68 2.90 13.60 9.04
N PRO A 69 2.81 12.26 9.24
CA PRO A 69 1.58 11.62 9.69
C PRO A 69 1.22 12.08 11.11
N LYS A 70 -0.05 12.41 11.34
CA LYS A 70 -0.57 12.61 12.71
C LYS A 70 -0.78 11.28 13.41
N ASP A 71 -0.68 11.33 14.73
CA ASP A 71 -1.02 10.22 15.60
C ASP A 71 -2.51 9.90 15.50
N GLY A 72 -2.84 8.63 15.27
CA GLY A 72 -4.22 8.17 15.27
C GLY A 72 -4.47 7.00 14.34
N LEU A 73 -5.75 6.77 14.07
CA LEU A 73 -6.20 5.67 13.21
C LEU A 73 -6.29 6.12 11.75
N TRP A 74 -5.33 5.69 10.96
CA TRP A 74 -5.38 5.79 9.51
C TRP A 74 -6.16 4.62 8.91
N GLN A 75 -7.12 4.90 8.04
CA GLN A 75 -7.89 3.86 7.35
C GLN A 75 -7.53 3.83 5.87
N LEU A 76 -7.06 2.67 5.40
CA LEU A 76 -6.89 2.41 3.98
C LEU A 76 -8.11 1.63 3.49
N ARG A 77 -8.90 2.24 2.59
CA ARG A 77 -10.06 1.61 1.97
C ARG A 77 -9.72 1.17 0.56
N LEU A 78 -9.74 -0.15 0.35
CA LEU A 78 -9.58 -0.76 -0.96
C LEU A 78 -10.97 -1.06 -1.52
N LYS A 79 -11.23 -0.60 -2.75
CA LYS A 79 -12.45 -0.90 -3.49
C LYS A 79 -12.08 -1.64 -4.75
N GLY A 80 -12.67 -2.82 -4.96
CA GLY A 80 -12.50 -3.57 -6.20
C GLY A 80 -13.36 -3.01 -7.33
N ASP A 81 -12.74 -2.53 -8.39
CA ASP A 81 -13.45 -2.15 -9.61
C ASP A 81 -13.53 -3.35 -10.57
N TYR A 82 -12.53 -4.23 -10.54
CA TYR A 82 -12.56 -5.52 -11.22
C TYR A 82 -11.81 -6.56 -10.39
N ILE A 83 -12.50 -7.55 -9.84
CA ILE A 83 -11.91 -8.60 -9.00
C ILE A 83 -12.20 -9.97 -9.62
N VAL A 84 -11.14 -10.79 -9.74
CA VAL A 84 -11.27 -12.21 -10.11
C VAL A 84 -11.04 -13.10 -8.89
N ASN A 85 -9.89 -12.99 -8.21
CA ASN A 85 -9.54 -13.84 -7.07
C ASN A 85 -9.61 -13.10 -5.71
N GLY A 86 -9.52 -11.76 -5.73
CA GLY A 86 -9.50 -10.88 -4.56
C GLY A 86 -8.22 -10.95 -3.75
N VAL A 87 -7.09 -11.37 -4.34
CA VAL A 87 -5.86 -11.62 -3.59
C VAL A 87 -4.97 -10.38 -3.60
N TYR A 88 -4.84 -9.76 -2.43
CA TYR A 88 -3.92 -8.65 -2.20
C TYR A 88 -3.07 -8.91 -0.95
N ASN A 89 -1.89 -8.31 -0.93
CA ASN A 89 -1.02 -8.34 0.25
C ASN A 89 -0.51 -6.92 0.53
N MET A 90 -0.47 -6.55 1.80
CA MET A 90 0.03 -5.25 2.24
C MET A 90 1.11 -5.41 3.30
N TRP A 91 2.23 -4.74 3.08
CA TRP A 91 3.33 -4.70 4.03
C TRP A 91 3.64 -3.26 4.42
N LEU A 92 3.85 -3.09 5.72
CA LEU A 92 4.51 -1.91 6.27
C LEU A 92 6.04 -2.08 6.16
N PRO A 93 6.81 -0.99 6.19
CA PRO A 93 8.25 -1.04 6.33
C PRO A 93 8.70 -1.84 7.57
N GLN A 94 9.98 -2.21 7.60
CA GLN A 94 10.56 -2.93 8.73
C GLN A 94 10.39 -2.15 10.04
N ARG A 95 10.18 -2.88 11.15
CA ARG A 95 9.97 -2.27 12.48
C ARG A 95 11.02 -1.22 12.88
N PRO A 96 12.33 -1.38 12.63
CA PRO A 96 13.32 -0.37 13.00
C PRO A 96 13.16 0.97 12.28
N LEU A 97 12.44 1.01 11.16
CA LEU A 97 12.16 2.21 10.37
C LEU A 97 10.84 2.89 10.75
N LEU A 98 10.08 2.28 11.66
CA LEU A 98 8.77 2.73 12.09
C LEU A 98 8.77 3.07 13.58
N GLN A 99 7.86 3.94 13.99
CA GLN A 99 7.56 4.10 15.41
C GLN A 99 6.97 2.80 15.97
N LEU A 100 7.27 2.50 17.24
CA LEU A 100 6.83 1.29 17.93
C LEU A 100 5.31 1.08 17.92
N THR A 101 4.56 2.16 17.85
CA THR A 101 3.09 2.19 17.86
C THR A 101 2.47 1.96 16.49
N THR A 102 3.21 2.18 15.40
CA THR A 102 2.74 2.08 14.02
C THR A 102 2.57 0.61 13.63
N ARG A 103 1.32 0.18 13.48
CA ARG A 103 0.98 -1.20 13.13
C ARG A 103 -0.34 -1.28 12.38
N VAL A 104 -0.50 -2.37 11.64
CA VAL A 104 -1.83 -2.79 11.14
C VAL A 104 -2.63 -3.32 12.34
N ILE A 105 -3.90 -2.93 12.46
CA ILE A 105 -4.76 -3.35 13.57
C ILE A 105 -5.04 -4.86 13.53
N ASN A 106 -5.24 -5.41 12.34
CA ASN A 106 -5.49 -6.84 12.12
C ASN A 106 -4.46 -7.42 11.13
N PRO A 107 -3.22 -7.69 11.57
CA PRO A 107 -2.18 -8.21 10.68
C PRO A 107 -2.38 -9.71 10.42
N SER A 108 -2.10 -10.14 9.19
CA SER A 108 -1.95 -11.57 8.87
C SER A 108 -0.56 -12.07 9.28
N PRO A 109 -0.42 -13.24 9.94
CA PRO A 109 0.88 -13.83 10.24
C PRO A 109 1.55 -14.45 9.01
N TYR A 110 0.79 -14.68 7.92
CA TYR A 110 1.26 -15.34 6.71
C TYR A 110 1.87 -14.34 5.72
N THR A 111 2.79 -14.82 4.87
CA THR A 111 3.42 -14.03 3.79
C THR A 111 4.19 -12.81 4.32
N THR A 112 4.84 -12.96 5.47
CA THR A 112 5.65 -11.91 6.12
C THR A 112 7.16 -12.03 5.82
N LEU A 113 7.56 -13.09 5.13
CA LEU A 113 8.95 -13.34 4.72
C LEU A 113 9.47 -12.22 3.80
N GLN A 114 10.51 -11.52 4.25
CA GLN A 114 11.07 -10.40 3.51
C GLN A 114 11.90 -10.87 2.32
N ALA A 115 11.89 -10.13 1.21
CA ALA A 115 12.88 -10.29 0.16
C ALA A 115 14.30 -9.99 0.71
N PRO A 116 15.33 -10.79 0.38
CA PRO A 116 15.35 -11.89 -0.60
C PRO A 116 15.04 -13.29 -0.03
N ALA A 117 14.71 -13.44 1.25
CA ALA A 117 14.51 -14.74 1.92
C ALA A 117 13.32 -15.56 1.37
N HIS A 118 12.48 -14.96 0.53
CA HIS A 118 11.41 -15.65 -0.20
C HIS A 118 11.89 -16.30 -1.52
N ALA A 119 13.16 -16.14 -1.90
CA ALA A 119 13.69 -16.72 -3.12
C ALA A 119 13.80 -18.26 -3.00
N ARG A 120 13.37 -19.00 -4.04
CA ARG A 120 13.39 -20.49 -4.05
C ARG A 120 14.77 -21.10 -3.76
N LYS A 121 15.85 -20.38 -4.06
CA LYS A 121 17.23 -20.82 -3.84
C LYS A 121 17.85 -20.27 -2.54
N SER A 122 17.09 -19.53 -1.74
CA SER A 122 17.54 -19.04 -0.45
C SER A 122 17.25 -20.07 0.63
N ILE A 123 18.20 -20.25 1.54
CA ILE A 123 18.01 -20.99 2.79
C ILE A 123 17.76 -19.93 3.85
N THR A 124 16.57 -19.96 4.45
CA THR A 124 16.21 -19.12 5.58
C THR A 124 16.04 -20.02 6.81
N THR A 125 16.66 -19.65 7.93
CA THR A 125 16.58 -20.33 9.23
C THR A 125 15.78 -19.47 10.20
#